data_AF-A0A7Y6WU52-F1
#
_entry.id   AF-A0A7Y6WU52-F1
#
_cell.length_a   1.000
_cell.length_b   1.000
_cell.length_c   1.000
_cell.angle_alpha   90.00
_cell.angle_beta   90.00
_cell.angle_gamma   90.00
#
_symmetry.space_group_name_H-M   'P 1'
#
loop_
_entity.id
_entity.type
_entity.pdbx_description
1 polymer ?
#
loop_
_entity_poly.entity_id
_entity_poly.type
_entity_poly.pdbx_seq_one_letter_code
_entity_poly.pdbx_strand_id
1 'polypeptide(L)'
;MDRRMKAALAIMTPLLLTACSGGSDADGEACTQVRVFARPASGDAECRSFATPCDVPQGYVGCCGGFYGDCVSAGTRCVDDPLDACSPGSGATDCPGICQ
;
A
#
# COMPACT_ATOMS: atom_id res chain seq x y z
N MET A 1 -0.41 -32.23 -64.11
CA MET A 1 0.43 -31.12 -63.61
C MET A 1 -0.25 -30.56 -62.37
N ASP A 2 0.04 -31.18 -61.24
CA ASP A 2 -0.56 -30.90 -59.94
C ASP A 2 -0.04 -29.57 -59.36
N ARG A 3 -0.91 -28.56 -59.26
CA ARG A 3 -0.62 -27.35 -58.48
C ARG A 3 -1.21 -27.53 -57.08
N ARG A 4 -0.39 -28.09 -56.19
CA ARG A 4 -0.68 -28.16 -54.76
C ARG A 4 -0.72 -26.73 -54.19
N MET A 5 -1.93 -26.23 -53.94
CA MET A 5 -2.15 -25.07 -53.08
C MET A 5 -1.72 -25.45 -51.67
N LYS A 6 -0.58 -24.90 -51.22
CA LYS A 6 -0.16 -24.94 -49.82
C LYS A 6 -1.11 -24.01 -49.04
N ALA A 7 -2.13 -24.58 -48.43
CA ALA A 7 -2.91 -23.91 -47.40
C ALA A 7 -1.99 -23.67 -46.20
N ALA A 8 -1.49 -22.44 -46.06
CA ALA A 8 -0.81 -21.99 -44.85
C ALA A 8 -1.88 -21.81 -43.77
N LEU A 9 -2.01 -22.82 -42.92
CA LEU A 9 -2.83 -22.76 -41.72
C LEU A 9 -2.12 -21.80 -40.74
N ALA A 10 -2.50 -20.52 -40.77
CA ALA A 10 -2.07 -19.56 -39.77
C ALA A 10 -2.75 -19.93 -38.45
N ILE A 11 -1.98 -20.57 -37.57
CA ILE A 11 -2.36 -20.86 -36.19
C ILE A 11 -2.51 -19.50 -35.49
N MET A 12 -3.74 -18.99 -35.38
CA MET A 12 -4.07 -17.90 -34.47
C MET A 12 -3.92 -18.45 -33.05
N THR A 13 -2.75 -18.27 -32.47
CA THR A 13 -2.53 -18.48 -31.04
C THR A 13 -3.38 -17.44 -30.30
N PRO A 14 -4.40 -17.84 -29.54
CA PRO A 14 -5.07 -16.89 -28.67
C PRO A 14 -4.04 -16.43 -27.65
N LEU A 15 -3.70 -15.14 -27.67
CA LEU A 15 -3.04 -14.48 -26.56
C LEU A 15 -3.96 -14.68 -25.35
N LEU A 16 -3.64 -15.68 -24.53
CA LEU A 16 -4.16 -15.78 -23.19
C LEU A 16 -3.61 -14.55 -22.47
N LEU A 17 -4.44 -13.50 -22.38
CA LEU A 17 -4.26 -12.45 -21.41
C LEU A 17 -4.29 -13.15 -20.05
N THR A 18 -3.11 -13.44 -19.51
CA THR A 18 -2.92 -13.76 -18.11
C THR A 18 -3.40 -12.54 -17.34
N ALA A 19 -4.70 -12.56 -16.99
CA ALA A 19 -5.25 -11.63 -16.03
C ALA A 19 -4.38 -11.74 -14.79
N CYS A 20 -3.88 -10.60 -14.31
CA CYS A 20 -3.10 -10.50 -13.09
C CYS A 20 -4.00 -11.01 -11.95
N SER A 21 -3.87 -12.29 -11.60
CA SER A 21 -4.58 -12.91 -10.48
C SER A 21 -3.93 -12.40 -9.19
N GLY A 22 -4.39 -11.24 -8.72
CA GLY A 22 -4.22 -10.85 -7.33
C GLY A 22 -4.99 -11.87 -6.49
N GLY A 23 -4.25 -12.78 -5.85
CA GLY A 23 -4.79 -13.84 -5.01
C GLY A 23 -5.76 -13.25 -3.99
N SER A 24 -7.02 -13.64 -4.12
CA SER A 24 -8.04 -13.37 -3.13
C SER A 24 -8.14 -14.64 -2.29
N ASP A 25 -7.36 -14.69 -1.20
CA ASP A 25 -7.58 -15.70 -0.18
C ASP A 25 -8.91 -15.38 0.50
N ALA A 26 -9.81 -16.36 0.45
CA ALA A 26 -11.11 -16.32 1.08
C ALA A 26 -10.94 -16.19 2.61
N ASP A 27 -11.86 -15.43 3.22
CA ASP A 27 -11.96 -15.11 4.65
C ASP A 27 -11.04 -13.98 5.15
N GLY A 28 -11.21 -12.77 4.60
CA GLY A 28 -10.57 -11.56 5.14
C GLY A 28 -11.45 -10.34 4.89
N GLU A 29 -11.64 -9.51 5.93
CA GLU A 29 -12.18 -8.16 5.83
C GLU A 29 -11.66 -7.49 4.56
N ALA A 30 -12.53 -6.85 3.76
CA ALA A 30 -12.11 -6.24 2.51
C ALA A 30 -11.15 -5.08 2.81
N CYS A 31 -9.86 -5.39 2.88
CA CYS A 31 -8.82 -4.42 3.19
C CYS A 31 -8.84 -3.38 2.08
N THR A 32 -9.03 -2.11 2.46
CA THR A 32 -8.98 -1.02 1.49
C THR A 32 -7.62 -1.05 0.82
N GLN A 33 -7.58 -1.06 -0.51
CA GLN A 33 -6.34 -1.03 -1.29
C GLN A 33 -5.76 0.39 -1.30
N VAL A 34 -5.29 0.82 -0.13
CA VAL A 34 -4.63 2.10 0.09
C VAL A 34 -3.29 1.84 0.77
N ARG A 35 -2.23 2.43 0.22
CA ARG A 35 -0.91 2.38 0.82
C ARG A 35 -0.94 3.13 2.14
N VAL A 36 -0.45 2.52 3.21
CA VAL A 36 -0.39 3.13 4.54
C VAL A 36 1.05 3.21 5.01
N PHE A 37 1.36 4.20 5.85
CA PHE A 37 2.67 4.31 6.50
C PHE A 37 2.50 4.01 7.98
N ALA A 38 3.39 3.19 8.54
CA ALA A 38 3.35 2.87 9.96
C ALA A 38 4.75 2.55 10.50
N ARG A 39 4.92 2.66 11.82
CA ARG A 39 6.13 2.27 12.54
C ARG A 39 5.79 1.54 13.85
N PRO A 40 6.75 0.84 14.48
CA PRO A 40 6.53 0.27 15.81
C PRO A 40 6.12 1.33 16.83
N ALA A 41 5.15 1.04 17.68
CA ALA A 41 4.70 1.95 18.74
C ALA A 41 5.83 2.31 19.73
N SER A 42 6.86 1.46 19.83
CA SER A 42 8.07 1.66 20.64
C SER A 42 9.00 2.75 20.09
N GLY A 43 8.87 3.16 18.82
CA GLY A 43 9.71 4.18 18.21
C GLY A 43 11.14 3.74 17.89
N ASP A 44 11.42 2.44 17.91
CA ASP A 44 12.73 1.85 17.58
C ASP A 44 13.04 1.84 16.06
N ALA A 45 12.06 2.20 15.22
CA ALA A 45 12.24 2.30 13.78
C ALA A 45 11.37 3.42 13.17
N GLU A 46 11.78 3.92 12.02
CA GLU A 46 11.06 4.93 11.24
C GLU A 46 9.80 4.38 10.54
N CYS A 47 8.95 5.29 10.07
CA CYS A 47 7.77 4.98 9.26
C CYS A 47 8.16 4.29 7.95
N ARG A 48 7.47 3.19 7.65
CA ARG A 48 7.61 2.47 6.38
C ARG A 48 6.26 2.25 5.72
N SER A 49 6.26 2.06 4.41
CA SER A 49 5.03 1.86 3.64
C SER A 49 4.59 0.40 3.62
N PHE A 50 3.29 0.18 3.75
CA PHE A 50 2.59 -1.10 3.63
C PHE A 50 1.57 -1.00 2.50
N ALA A 51 1.37 -2.10 1.75
CA ALA A 51 0.51 -2.08 0.57
C ALA A 51 -0.97 -1.86 0.93
N THR A 52 -1.39 -2.42 2.06
CA THR A 52 -2.73 -2.27 2.62
C THR A 52 -2.66 -2.10 4.15
N PRO A 53 -3.73 -1.61 4.80
CA PRO A 53 -3.82 -1.58 6.27
C PRO A 53 -3.64 -2.95 6.93
N CYS A 54 -3.94 -4.03 6.21
CA CYS A 54 -3.87 -5.40 6.74
C CYS A 54 -2.45 -5.97 6.77
N ASP A 55 -1.52 -5.37 6.03
CA ASP A 55 -0.10 -5.75 6.05
C ASP A 55 0.64 -5.11 7.24
N VAL A 56 -0.03 -4.23 8.00
CA VAL A 56 0.55 -3.55 9.16
C VAL A 56 0.62 -4.53 10.34
N PRO A 57 1.82 -4.82 10.88
CA PRO A 57 1.97 -5.73 12.01
C PRO A 57 1.27 -5.19 13.27
N GLN A 58 0.86 -6.10 14.14
CA GLN A 58 0.36 -5.70 15.46
C GLN A 58 1.42 -4.93 16.25
N GLY A 59 1.00 -3.94 17.02
CA GLY A 59 1.90 -3.06 17.79
C GLY A 59 2.52 -1.93 16.97
N TYR A 60 2.08 -1.72 15.74
CA TYR A 60 2.45 -0.55 14.94
C TYR A 60 1.41 0.57 15.10
N VAL A 61 1.87 1.81 14.96
CA VAL A 61 1.04 3.01 14.87
C VAL A 61 1.13 3.60 13.47
N GLY A 62 0.01 4.07 12.94
CA GLY A 62 -0.06 4.73 11.63
C GLY A 62 0.65 6.07 11.68
N CYS A 63 1.47 6.36 10.68
CA CYS A 63 2.12 7.65 10.49
C CYS A 63 1.25 8.55 9.60
N CYS A 64 1.24 9.83 9.88
CA CYS A 64 0.44 10.83 9.17
C CYS A 64 1.19 12.16 9.08
N GLY A 65 0.62 13.13 8.36
CA GLY A 65 1.22 14.44 8.15
C GLY A 65 2.23 14.46 7.00
N GLY A 66 2.36 15.62 6.36
CA GLY A 66 3.27 15.84 5.22
C GLY A 66 3.13 14.75 4.14
N PHE A 67 4.22 14.01 3.91
CA PHE A 67 4.31 12.95 2.91
C PHE A 67 3.46 11.70 3.22
N TYR A 68 3.12 11.47 4.49
CA TYR A 68 2.38 10.26 4.90
C TYR A 68 0.87 10.37 4.68
N GLY A 69 0.36 11.59 4.47
CA GLY A 69 -1.07 11.85 4.26
C GLY A 69 -1.88 11.85 5.55
N ASP A 70 -3.16 11.52 5.44
CA ASP A 70 -4.09 11.52 6.57
C ASP A 70 -4.27 10.10 7.15
N CYS A 71 -4.93 10.02 8.30
CA CYS A 71 -5.18 8.77 8.99
C CYS A 71 -6.18 7.89 8.25
N VAL A 72 -5.77 6.65 8.00
CA VAL A 72 -6.58 5.67 7.28
C VAL A 72 -7.69 5.09 8.16
N SER A 73 -7.48 5.03 9.47
CA SER A 73 -8.47 4.52 10.41
C SER A 73 -9.53 5.57 10.73
N ALA A 74 -10.80 5.22 10.54
CA ALA A 74 -11.92 6.11 10.82
C ALA A 74 -11.95 6.52 12.31
N GLY A 75 -12.19 7.80 12.57
CA GLY A 75 -12.30 8.36 13.92
C GLY A 75 -10.96 8.67 14.59
N THR A 76 -9.83 8.36 13.95
CA THR A 76 -8.51 8.79 14.41
C THR A 76 -8.14 10.14 13.80
N ARG A 77 -7.30 10.91 14.49
CA ARG A 77 -6.75 12.18 14.02
C ARG A 77 -5.23 12.12 13.99
N CYS A 78 -4.65 12.89 13.09
CA CYS A 78 -3.21 13.08 13.08
C CYS A 78 -2.78 13.96 14.27
N VAL A 79 -1.93 13.43 15.15
CA VAL A 79 -1.29 14.16 16.24
C VAL A 79 0.22 14.12 16.09
N ASP A 80 0.90 15.15 16.60
CA ASP A 80 2.36 15.23 16.62
C ASP A 80 2.98 13.99 17.26
N ASP A 81 4.05 13.47 16.67
CA ASP A 81 4.71 12.27 17.17
C ASP A 81 5.62 12.60 18.37
N PRO A 82 5.29 12.17 19.60
CA PRO A 82 6.12 12.48 20.77
C PRO A 82 7.49 11.79 20.76
N LEU A 83 7.69 10.82 19.87
CA LEU A 83 8.94 10.07 19.72
C LEU A 83 9.82 10.62 18.59
N ASP A 84 9.32 11.57 17.79
CA ASP A 84 10.15 12.20 16.79
C ASP A 84 11.01 13.33 17.41
N ALA A 85 12.08 13.70 16.70
CA ALA A 85 12.94 14.81 17.10
C ALA A 85 12.41 16.17 16.58
N CYS A 86 11.26 16.18 15.93
CA CYS A 86 10.73 17.31 15.19
C CYS A 86 9.80 18.13 16.09
N SER A 87 10.36 19.09 16.84
CA SER A 87 9.55 19.91 17.75
C SER A 87 8.73 20.99 17.03
N PRO A 88 7.39 21.03 17.21
CA PRO A 88 6.52 21.91 16.44
C PRO A 88 6.66 23.41 16.70
N GLY A 89 7.26 23.80 17.83
CA GLY A 89 7.50 25.20 18.21
C GLY A 89 8.50 25.97 17.33
N SER A 90 9.16 25.29 16.37
CA SER A 90 10.28 25.85 15.60
C SER A 90 9.99 26.06 14.11
N GLY A 91 8.73 25.91 13.66
CA GLY A 91 8.33 26.06 12.25
C GLY A 91 7.84 24.77 11.59
N ALA A 92 7.06 23.95 12.30
CA ALA A 92 6.66 22.62 11.85
C ALA A 92 5.43 22.59 10.94
N THR A 93 5.64 22.96 9.69
CA THR A 93 4.65 22.66 8.66
C THR A 93 4.69 21.16 8.27
N ASP A 94 5.81 20.47 8.54
CA ASP A 94 6.11 19.14 7.98
C ASP A 94 6.54 18.07 9.01
N CYS A 95 6.39 18.29 10.32
CA CYS A 95 6.73 17.25 11.30
C CYS A 95 5.78 16.05 11.16
N PRO A 96 6.31 14.82 11.08
CA PRO A 96 5.49 13.63 10.93
C PRO A 96 4.71 13.33 12.21
N GLY A 97 3.42 13.08 12.07
CA GLY A 97 2.55 12.70 13.17
C GLY A 97 2.26 11.20 13.22
N ILE A 98 1.44 10.82 14.21
CA ILE A 98 0.83 9.51 14.34
C ILE A 98 -0.70 9.60 14.43
N CYS A 99 -1.37 8.53 14.02
CA CYS A 99 -2.82 8.40 14.12
C CYS A 99 -3.25 7.89 15.50
N GLN A 100 -4.08 8.68 16.19
CA GLN A 100 -4.74 8.33 17.46
C GLN A 100 -6.23 8.66 17.45
#